data_AF-A0A5D2KJY4-F1
#
_entry.id   AF-A0A5D2KJY4-F1
#
_cell.length_a   1.000
_cell.length_b   1.000
_cell.length_c   1.000
_cell.angle_alpha   90.00
_cell.angle_beta   90.00
_cell.angle_gamma   90.00
#
_symmetry.space_group_name_H-M   'P 1'
#
loop_
_entity.id
_entity.type
_entity.pdbx_description
1 polymer ?
#
loop_
_entity_poly.entity_id
_entity_poly.type
_entity_poly.pdbx_seq_one_letter_code
_entity_poly.pdbx_strand_id
1 'polypeptide(L)'
;MNQLGEIVRKIIVKPNLRYICMEVKSLLGRMHMVKSSFLLVVRLLLDLLGLFVELKSTGSLEQYGFARNRIWSIDLDPPPSPSDISHKAYVDLILTHSEEDMKIWPHRYDCRLRVALGPTGDLMLTSRIRNTNTDGKSFTFRFAYQTYFFVTDISEVRVEGLETLDYLDNLKNGERFTEQEDAITFESEVDKVYLSTPTKIAILDHERKRTFELRKDGLPDAVVWNPWDKKAKSMADFGDNEYMHMLCVEAACVEEPITLKPGEEWKGRQEISAVPSSYCSEQLDPLRLLLRG
;
A
#
# COMPACT_ATOMS: atom_id res chain seq x y z
N MET A 1 -1.02 -26.54 -1.59
CA MET A 1 -0.81 -25.15 -2.08
C MET A 1 -2.11 -24.68 -2.71
N ASN A 2 -2.60 -23.52 -2.31
CA ASN A 2 -3.80 -22.92 -2.92
C ASN A 2 -3.47 -22.36 -4.32
N GLN A 3 -4.48 -22.22 -5.20
CA GLN A 3 -4.29 -21.71 -6.57
C GLN A 3 -3.65 -20.30 -6.60
N LEU A 4 -3.82 -19.52 -5.52
CA LEU A 4 -3.19 -18.21 -5.34
C LEU A 4 -1.66 -18.30 -5.24
N GLY A 5 -1.12 -19.27 -4.50
CA GLY A 5 0.33 -19.48 -4.37
C GLY A 5 1.02 -19.81 -5.70
N GLU A 6 0.35 -20.54 -6.60
CA GLU A 6 0.91 -20.81 -7.94
C GLU A 6 0.88 -19.58 -8.87
N ILE A 7 -0.15 -18.74 -8.76
CA ILE A 7 -0.25 -17.47 -9.51
C ILE A 7 0.87 -16.52 -9.06
N VAL A 8 1.05 -16.38 -7.74
CA VAL A 8 2.08 -15.52 -7.15
C VAL A 8 3.50 -16.00 -7.54
N ARG A 9 3.78 -17.31 -7.53
CA ARG A 9 5.06 -17.86 -8.02
C ARG A 9 5.36 -17.47 -9.47
N LYS A 10 4.37 -17.46 -10.36
CA LYS A 10 4.56 -17.12 -11.77
C LYS A 10 4.82 -15.63 -12.00
N ILE A 11 4.39 -14.78 -11.08
CA ILE A 11 4.46 -13.32 -11.20
C ILE A 11 5.73 -12.75 -10.59
N ILE A 12 6.17 -13.30 -9.45
CA ILE A 12 7.44 -12.96 -8.80
C ILE A 12 8.66 -13.13 -9.74
N VAL A 13 8.57 -13.97 -10.77
CA VAL A 13 9.69 -14.32 -11.67
C VAL A 13 9.81 -13.39 -12.89
N LYS A 14 8.86 -12.47 -13.16
CA LYS A 14 8.91 -11.61 -14.36
C LYS A 14 8.98 -10.11 -13.99
N PRO A 15 10.13 -9.43 -14.19
CA PRO A 15 10.34 -8.05 -13.74
C PRO A 15 9.78 -6.96 -14.68
N ASN A 16 8.85 -7.29 -15.59
CA ASN A 16 8.43 -6.36 -16.65
C ASN A 16 6.91 -6.14 -16.64
N LEU A 17 6.47 -4.97 -16.16
CA LEU A 17 5.05 -4.61 -15.96
C LEU A 17 4.16 -4.89 -17.19
N ARG A 18 4.67 -4.65 -18.40
CA ARG A 18 3.90 -4.83 -19.65
C ARG A 18 3.58 -6.30 -19.98
N TYR A 19 4.41 -7.25 -19.57
CA TYR A 19 4.20 -8.68 -19.89
C TYR A 19 3.24 -9.38 -18.92
N ILE A 20 3.17 -8.91 -17.67
CA ILE A 20 2.31 -9.48 -16.62
C ILE A 20 0.83 -9.28 -16.97
N CYS A 21 0.46 -8.13 -17.54
CA CYS A 21 -0.93 -7.81 -17.92
C CYS A 21 -1.54 -8.73 -18.99
N MET A 22 -0.73 -9.29 -19.91
CA MET A 22 -1.22 -10.10 -21.03
C MET A 22 -1.31 -11.60 -20.72
N GLU A 23 -0.36 -12.14 -19.95
CA GLU A 23 -0.25 -13.60 -19.73
C GLU A 23 -1.16 -14.09 -18.59
N VAL A 24 -1.46 -13.20 -17.64
CA VAL A 24 -2.42 -13.43 -16.54
C VAL A 24 -3.86 -13.56 -17.06
N LYS A 25 -4.22 -12.86 -18.15
CA LYS A 25 -5.51 -13.05 -18.85
C LYS A 25 -5.69 -14.46 -19.42
N SER A 26 -4.62 -15.07 -19.92
CA SER A 26 -4.63 -16.41 -20.54
C SER A 26 -4.72 -17.54 -19.50
N LEU A 27 -4.00 -17.41 -18.38
CA LEU A 27 -3.98 -18.42 -17.32
C LEU A 27 -5.28 -18.44 -16.49
N LEU A 28 -5.93 -17.29 -16.28
CA LEU A 28 -7.13 -17.16 -15.45
C LEU A 28 -8.44 -17.48 -16.18
N GLY A 29 -8.44 -17.58 -17.51
CA GLY A 29 -9.59 -18.06 -18.28
C GLY A 29 -10.00 -19.51 -17.96
N ARG A 30 -9.17 -20.26 -17.23
CA ARG A 30 -9.41 -21.66 -16.84
C ARG A 30 -9.98 -21.83 -15.42
N MET A 31 -10.11 -20.76 -14.64
CA MET A 31 -10.63 -20.81 -13.27
C MET A 31 -12.03 -20.19 -13.22
N HIS A 32 -13.05 -20.99 -12.90
CA HIS A 32 -14.41 -20.52 -12.65
C HIS A 32 -14.48 -19.72 -11.33
N MET A 33 -13.97 -18.49 -11.33
CA MET A 33 -14.10 -17.52 -10.24
C MET A 33 -15.23 -16.52 -10.55
N VAL A 34 -15.94 -16.07 -9.51
CA VAL A 34 -16.97 -15.01 -9.61
C VAL A 34 -16.29 -13.71 -10.07
N LYS A 35 -16.89 -12.99 -11.05
CA LYS A 35 -16.30 -11.79 -11.70
C LYS A 35 -15.77 -10.71 -10.74
N SER A 36 -16.32 -10.59 -9.53
CA SER A 36 -15.84 -9.65 -8.51
C SER A 36 -14.45 -10.01 -7.97
N SER A 37 -14.21 -11.30 -7.73
CA SER A 37 -12.94 -11.84 -7.24
C SER A 37 -11.84 -11.84 -8.33
N PHE A 38 -12.23 -11.84 -9.61
CA PHE A 38 -11.33 -11.78 -10.78
C PHE A 38 -10.60 -10.44 -10.89
N LEU A 39 -11.34 -9.32 -10.76
CA LEU A 39 -10.76 -7.97 -10.79
C LEU A 39 -9.87 -7.71 -9.57
N LEU A 40 -10.24 -8.26 -8.41
CA LEU A 40 -9.50 -8.07 -7.17
C LEU A 40 -8.14 -8.81 -7.18
N VAL A 41 -8.07 -10.04 -7.69
CA VAL A 41 -6.81 -10.79 -7.79
C VAL A 41 -5.87 -10.18 -8.83
N VAL A 42 -6.39 -9.65 -9.94
CA VAL A 42 -5.58 -8.92 -10.92
C VAL A 42 -5.10 -7.57 -10.36
N ARG A 43 -5.89 -6.93 -9.51
CA ARG A 43 -5.55 -5.64 -8.86
C ARG A 43 -4.56 -5.81 -7.71
N LEU A 44 -4.72 -6.86 -6.90
CA LEU A 44 -3.71 -7.34 -5.94
C LEU A 44 -2.34 -7.55 -6.54
N LEU A 45 -2.28 -8.04 -7.78
CA LEU A 45 -1.02 -8.30 -8.49
C LEU A 45 -0.36 -7.04 -9.05
N LEU A 46 -1.11 -5.94 -9.16
CA LEU A 46 -0.59 -4.61 -9.48
C LEU A 46 -0.18 -3.86 -8.20
N ASP A 47 -0.92 -4.03 -7.10
CA ASP A 47 -0.59 -3.45 -5.78
C ASP A 47 0.58 -4.17 -5.07
N LEU A 48 0.77 -5.48 -5.32
CA LEU A 48 1.88 -6.28 -4.79
C LEU A 48 3.27 -5.85 -5.29
N LEU A 49 3.34 -4.99 -6.31
CA LEU A 49 4.59 -4.41 -6.80
C LEU A 49 4.97 -3.11 -6.06
N GLY A 50 4.15 -2.66 -5.11
CA GLY A 50 4.34 -1.41 -4.35
C GLY A 50 4.72 -1.60 -2.88
N LEU A 51 5.31 -2.73 -2.46
CA LEU A 51 5.87 -2.79 -1.11
C LEU A 51 7.11 -1.89 -1.05
N PHE A 52 6.92 -0.69 -0.52
CA PHE A 52 7.98 0.26 -0.26
C PHE A 52 8.51 0.03 1.15
N VAL A 53 9.72 -0.52 1.24
CA VAL A 53 10.50 -0.47 2.48
C VAL A 53 11.70 0.41 2.20
N GLU A 54 11.61 1.67 2.61
CA GLU A 54 12.75 2.57 2.58
C GLU A 54 13.63 2.31 3.79
N LEU A 55 14.51 1.35 3.59
CA LEU A 55 15.60 1.01 4.49
C LEU A 55 16.74 2.00 4.19
N LYS A 56 16.70 3.20 4.78
CA LYS A 56 17.77 4.19 4.57
C LYS A 56 19.09 3.66 5.17
N SER A 57 20.12 3.55 4.33
CA SER A 57 21.49 3.78 4.78
C SER A 57 21.80 5.26 4.59
N THR A 58 22.63 5.86 5.45
CA THR A 58 23.06 7.25 5.34
C THR A 58 23.95 7.41 4.10
N GLY A 59 23.33 7.58 2.93
CA GLY A 59 24.01 7.73 1.64
C GLY A 59 23.02 7.62 0.50
N SER A 60 23.27 8.33 -0.60
CA SER A 60 22.41 8.34 -1.77
C SER A 60 22.16 6.92 -2.29
N LEU A 61 20.98 6.36 -2.03
CA LEU A 61 20.57 5.11 -2.64
C LEU A 61 19.08 5.18 -2.97
N GLU A 62 18.77 4.65 -4.16
CA GLU A 62 17.47 4.44 -4.78
C GLU A 62 16.33 5.19 -4.11
N GLN A 63 15.85 6.27 -4.75
CA GLN A 63 14.54 6.82 -4.44
C GLN A 63 13.60 5.62 -4.31
N TYR A 64 13.00 5.50 -3.12
CA TYR A 64 12.07 4.45 -2.74
C TYR A 64 12.58 3.10 -2.20
N GLY A 65 13.82 3.04 -1.72
CA GLY A 65 14.37 1.84 -1.06
C GLY A 65 14.56 0.67 -2.03
N PHE A 66 14.96 -0.51 -1.51
CA PHE A 66 15.37 -1.63 -2.36
C PHE A 66 14.39 -2.82 -2.36
N ALA A 67 13.45 -2.90 -1.40
CA ALA A 67 12.61 -4.09 -1.21
C ALA A 67 11.73 -4.42 -2.44
N ARG A 68 11.26 -3.39 -3.16
CA ARG A 68 10.51 -3.50 -4.42
C ARG A 68 11.35 -4.04 -5.60
N ASN A 69 12.67 -3.90 -5.50
CA ASN A 69 13.64 -4.31 -6.52
C ASN A 69 14.24 -5.69 -6.23
N ARG A 70 13.61 -6.47 -5.35
CA ARG A 70 14.07 -7.82 -4.95
C ARG A 70 13.02 -8.87 -5.23
N ILE A 71 13.49 -10.09 -5.44
CA ILE A 71 12.63 -11.26 -5.60
C ILE A 71 12.28 -11.79 -4.21
N TRP A 72 10.99 -11.82 -3.91
CA TRP A 72 10.44 -12.38 -2.67
C TRP A 72 10.25 -13.89 -2.81
N SER A 73 10.51 -14.63 -1.73
CA SER A 73 10.21 -16.06 -1.68
C SER A 73 8.86 -16.31 -1.03
N ILE A 74 8.19 -17.42 -1.38
CA ILE A 74 7.02 -17.86 -0.60
C ILE A 74 7.53 -18.41 0.73
N ASP A 75 7.00 -17.90 1.84
CA ASP A 75 7.27 -18.42 3.17
C ASP A 75 6.41 -19.67 3.39
N LEU A 76 7.06 -20.81 3.55
CA LEU A 76 6.40 -22.11 3.75
C LEU A 76 6.15 -22.41 5.23
N ASP A 77 6.78 -21.67 6.13
CA ASP A 77 6.65 -21.82 7.59
C ASP A 77 6.46 -20.45 8.25
N PRO A 78 5.37 -19.73 7.90
CA PRO A 78 5.14 -18.40 8.44
C PRO A 78 4.80 -18.49 9.93
N PRO A 79 5.32 -17.57 10.77
CA PRO A 79 4.97 -17.51 12.18
C PRO A 79 3.45 -17.33 12.37
N PRO A 80 2.84 -17.97 13.38
CA PRO A 80 1.39 -17.98 13.57
C PRO A 80 0.84 -16.55 13.70
N SER A 81 -0.25 -16.26 12.99
CA SER A 81 -0.95 -14.99 13.09
C SER A 81 -2.21 -15.16 13.96
N PRO A 82 -2.44 -14.31 14.97
CA PRO A 82 -3.59 -14.46 15.87
C PRO A 82 -4.95 -14.19 15.19
N SER A 83 -4.97 -13.72 13.94
CA SER A 83 -6.17 -13.37 13.18
C SER A 83 -6.60 -14.41 12.12
N ASP A 84 -5.96 -15.59 12.10
CA ASP A 84 -6.05 -16.56 10.99
C ASP A 84 -7.38 -17.30 10.80
N ILE A 85 -8.44 -16.99 11.55
CA ILE A 85 -9.64 -17.82 11.55
C ILE A 85 -10.64 -17.45 10.42
N SER A 86 -10.56 -16.25 9.83
CA SER A 86 -11.56 -15.81 8.82
C SER A 86 -11.13 -15.87 7.36
N HIS A 87 -9.83 -15.79 7.03
CA HIS A 87 -9.36 -15.64 5.65
C HIS A 87 -8.83 -16.95 5.07
N LYS A 88 -9.62 -17.60 4.21
CA LYS A 88 -9.25 -18.88 3.56
C LYS A 88 -8.29 -18.72 2.37
N ALA A 89 -8.06 -17.49 1.90
CA ALA A 89 -7.23 -17.19 0.74
C ALA A 89 -6.12 -16.20 1.12
N TYR A 90 -4.90 -16.72 1.33
CA TYR A 90 -3.73 -15.91 1.62
C TYR A 90 -2.45 -16.53 1.01
N VAL A 91 -1.41 -15.71 0.92
CA VAL A 91 -0.03 -16.10 0.64
C VAL A 91 0.90 -15.38 1.61
N ASP A 92 1.93 -16.10 2.07
CA ASP A 92 3.01 -15.53 2.86
C ASP A 92 4.26 -15.42 2.00
N LEU A 93 4.89 -14.25 2.06
CA LEU A 93 6.10 -13.92 1.35
C LEU A 93 7.17 -13.52 2.35
N ILE A 94 8.43 -13.82 2.02
CA ILE A 94 9.59 -13.45 2.81
C ILE A 94 10.71 -12.93 1.92
N LEU A 95 11.30 -11.83 2.36
CA LEU A 95 12.54 -11.26 1.86
C LEU A 95 13.55 -11.26 3.01
N THR A 96 14.68 -11.92 2.80
CA THR A 96 15.82 -11.93 3.72
C THR A 96 16.99 -11.22 3.09
N HIS A 97 17.91 -10.71 3.91
CA HIS A 97 19.18 -10.16 3.43
C HIS A 97 19.90 -11.08 2.43
N SER A 98 20.41 -10.50 1.35
CA SER A 98 21.31 -11.15 0.38
C SER A 98 22.73 -10.59 0.47
N GLU A 99 23.71 -11.26 -0.14
CA GLU A 99 25.09 -10.73 -0.21
C GLU A 99 25.16 -9.39 -0.97
N GLU A 100 24.24 -9.15 -1.90
CA GLU A 100 24.12 -7.88 -2.62
C GLU A 100 23.56 -6.77 -1.71
N ASP A 101 22.53 -7.08 -0.92
CA ASP A 101 21.96 -6.13 0.04
C ASP A 101 22.96 -5.71 1.10
N MET A 102 23.80 -6.64 1.56
CA MET A 102 24.84 -6.36 2.55
C MET A 102 25.87 -5.32 2.08
N LYS A 103 25.98 -5.05 0.77
CA LYS A 103 26.85 -4.01 0.22
C LYS A 103 26.23 -2.61 0.33
N ILE A 104 24.90 -2.51 0.30
CA ILE A 104 24.16 -1.24 0.27
C ILE A 104 23.52 -0.90 1.63
N TRP A 105 23.12 -1.92 2.38
CA TRP A 105 22.50 -1.83 3.69
C TRP A 105 22.97 -3.03 4.53
N PRO A 106 24.06 -2.89 5.31
CA PRO A 106 24.76 -4.00 5.95
C PRO A 106 24.06 -4.48 7.24
N HIS A 107 22.78 -4.86 7.11
CA HIS A 107 21.98 -5.41 8.19
C HIS A 107 21.32 -6.72 7.76
N ARG A 108 21.19 -7.63 8.71
CA ARG A 108 20.41 -8.87 8.60
C ARG A 108 19.00 -8.61 9.10
N TYR A 109 18.04 -9.02 8.28
CA TYR A 109 16.63 -8.82 8.53
C TYR A 109 15.82 -9.98 7.94
N ASP A 110 14.63 -10.17 8.51
CA ASP A 110 13.53 -10.89 7.89
C ASP A 110 12.41 -9.89 7.63
N CYS A 111 12.04 -9.68 6.37
CA CYS A 111 10.87 -8.90 5.97
C CYS A 111 9.81 -9.87 5.47
N ARG A 112 8.75 -10.08 6.23
CA ARG A 112 7.63 -10.95 5.87
C ARG A 112 6.42 -10.11 5.46
N LEU A 113 5.72 -10.54 4.43
CA LEU A 113 4.48 -9.94 3.95
C LEU A 113 3.43 -11.04 3.81
N ARG A 114 2.34 -10.92 4.57
CA ARG A 114 1.12 -11.69 4.32
C ARG A 114 0.17 -10.87 3.46
N VAL A 115 -0.29 -11.48 2.37
CA VAL A 115 -1.39 -10.98 1.55
C VAL A 115 -2.58 -11.88 1.75
N ALA A 116 -3.68 -11.34 2.23
CA ALA A 116 -4.91 -12.08 2.47
C ALA A 116 -6.10 -11.41 1.78
N LEU A 117 -7.05 -12.25 1.35
CA LEU A 117 -8.31 -11.85 0.75
C LEU A 117 -9.49 -12.16 1.66
N GLY A 118 -10.31 -11.16 1.90
CA GLY A 118 -11.61 -11.27 2.55
C GLY A 118 -12.65 -11.95 1.64
N PRO A 119 -13.64 -12.64 2.23
CA PRO A 119 -14.74 -13.23 1.48
C PRO A 119 -15.60 -12.19 0.74
N THR A 120 -15.60 -10.96 1.24
CA THR A 120 -16.29 -9.77 0.70
C THR A 120 -15.46 -9.00 -0.32
N GLY A 121 -14.23 -9.43 -0.60
CA GLY A 121 -13.33 -8.77 -1.54
C GLY A 121 -12.40 -7.73 -0.92
N ASP A 122 -12.22 -7.76 0.40
CA ASP A 122 -11.24 -6.93 1.09
C ASP A 122 -9.82 -7.46 0.85
N LEU A 123 -8.86 -6.56 0.71
CA LEU A 123 -7.44 -6.88 0.64
C LEU A 123 -6.79 -6.52 1.97
N MET A 124 -6.11 -7.47 2.60
CA MET A 124 -5.32 -7.25 3.80
C MET A 124 -3.85 -7.53 3.55
N LEU A 125 -3.01 -6.55 3.84
CA LEU A 125 -1.56 -6.63 3.82
C LEU A 125 -1.04 -6.56 5.25
N THR A 126 -0.19 -7.49 5.65
CA THR A 126 0.46 -7.47 6.97
C THR A 126 1.95 -7.70 6.80
N SER A 127 2.74 -6.68 7.09
CA SER A 127 4.19 -6.73 7.06
C SER A 127 4.73 -6.91 8.46
N ARG A 128 5.78 -7.74 8.58
CA ARG A 128 6.55 -7.96 9.79
C ARG A 128 8.02 -7.84 9.44
N ILE A 129 8.72 -6.91 10.07
CA ILE A 129 10.15 -6.70 9.85
C ILE A 129 10.86 -6.99 11.15
N ARG A 130 11.76 -7.97 11.12
CA ARG A 130 12.55 -8.37 12.28
C ARG A 130 14.02 -8.07 12.05
N ASN A 131 14.66 -7.51 13.07
CA ASN A 131 16.12 -7.37 13.08
C ASN A 131 16.76 -8.70 13.49
N THR A 132 17.51 -9.32 12.57
CA THR A 132 18.19 -10.60 12.77
C THR A 132 19.71 -10.46 12.83
N ASN A 133 20.22 -9.24 13.08
CA ASN A 133 21.63 -8.99 13.31
C ASN A 133 22.17 -9.82 14.48
N THR A 134 23.33 -10.44 14.27
CA THR A 134 24.07 -11.19 15.30
C THR A 134 25.18 -10.36 15.94
N ASP A 135 25.48 -9.18 15.39
CA ASP A 135 26.56 -8.29 15.83
C ASP A 135 26.11 -7.25 16.86
N GLY A 136 24.87 -7.35 17.35
CA GLY A 136 24.32 -6.44 18.35
C GLY A 136 23.79 -5.11 17.80
N LYS A 137 23.83 -4.87 16.48
CA LYS A 137 23.45 -3.57 15.91
C LYS A 137 21.95 -3.43 15.65
N SER A 138 21.41 -2.29 16.06
CA SER A 138 20.10 -1.83 15.61
C SER A 138 20.12 -1.39 14.15
N PHE A 139 18.96 -1.34 13.51
CA PHE A 139 18.77 -0.62 12.26
C PHE A 139 17.52 0.23 12.30
N THR A 140 17.49 1.24 11.43
CA THR A 140 16.40 2.21 11.33
C THR A 140 15.86 2.23 9.90
N PHE A 141 14.54 2.34 9.75
CA PHE A 141 13.87 2.33 8.45
C PHE A 141 12.56 3.10 8.44
N ARG A 142 12.07 3.37 7.24
CA ARG A 142 10.75 3.91 6.92
C ARG A 142 9.98 2.88 6.09
N PHE A 143 8.67 2.97 6.10
CA PHE A 143 7.81 1.98 5.45
C PHE A 143 6.59 2.65 4.81
N ALA A 144 6.17 2.17 3.66
CA ALA A 144 4.90 2.54 3.05
C ALA A 144 4.32 1.38 2.21
N TYR A 145 3.00 1.30 2.14
CA TYR A 145 2.32 0.50 1.14
C TYR A 145 1.94 1.39 -0.04
N GLN A 146 2.76 1.39 -1.09
CA GLN A 146 2.56 2.22 -2.27
C GLN A 146 1.38 1.67 -3.10
N THR A 147 0.18 2.18 -2.83
CA THR A 147 -1.07 1.60 -3.33
C THR A 147 -1.72 2.50 -4.38
N TYR A 148 -1.93 1.97 -5.57
CA TYR A 148 -2.50 2.70 -6.70
C TYR A 148 -3.99 2.36 -6.89
N PHE A 149 -4.86 3.30 -6.54
CA PHE A 149 -6.29 3.17 -6.75
C PHE A 149 -6.66 3.57 -8.17
N PHE A 150 -7.14 2.61 -8.98
CA PHE A 150 -7.90 2.96 -10.18
C PHE A 150 -9.19 3.72 -9.82
N VAL A 151 -9.26 4.95 -10.31
CA VAL A 151 -10.39 5.89 -10.21
C VAL A 151 -10.92 6.23 -11.60
N THR A 152 -12.16 6.71 -11.69
CA THR A 152 -12.80 6.95 -12.99
C THR A 152 -12.27 8.22 -13.64
N ASP A 153 -12.24 9.32 -12.88
CA ASP A 153 -11.66 10.60 -13.27
C ASP A 153 -11.11 11.24 -11.99
N ILE A 154 -9.82 11.56 -11.98
CA ILE A 154 -9.14 12.17 -10.83
C ILE A 154 -9.79 13.50 -10.39
N SER A 155 -10.42 14.23 -11.31
CA SER A 155 -11.13 15.48 -10.99
C SER A 155 -12.42 15.26 -10.20
N GLU A 156 -12.99 14.05 -10.26
CA GLU A 156 -14.22 13.65 -9.53
C GLU A 156 -13.90 12.80 -8.30
N VAL A 157 -12.64 12.78 -7.86
CA VAL A 157 -12.17 12.03 -6.69
C VAL A 157 -11.87 12.99 -5.56
N ARG A 158 -12.24 12.57 -4.34
CA ARG A 158 -11.76 13.24 -3.13
C ARG A 158 -11.29 12.24 -2.07
N VAL A 159 -10.34 12.68 -1.24
CA VAL A 159 -9.85 11.92 -0.09
C VAL A 159 -10.34 12.58 1.19
N GLU A 160 -10.95 11.79 2.06
CA GLU A 160 -11.46 12.21 3.37
C GLU A 160 -10.71 11.50 4.51
N GLY A 161 -10.66 12.14 5.68
CA GLY A 161 -9.96 11.70 6.89
C GLY A 161 -8.56 12.29 7.05
N LEU A 162 -8.21 13.29 6.23
CA LEU A 162 -6.91 13.98 6.24
C LEU A 162 -7.04 15.50 6.49
N GLU A 163 -8.26 15.95 6.78
CA GLU A 163 -8.59 17.35 7.03
C GLU A 163 -7.89 17.84 8.30
N THR A 164 -7.49 19.11 8.34
CA THR A 164 -6.88 19.75 9.53
C THR A 164 -5.54 19.15 9.99
N LEU A 165 -4.99 18.18 9.26
CA LEU A 165 -3.72 17.56 9.59
C LEU A 165 -2.54 18.33 9.02
N ASP A 166 -1.41 18.23 9.71
CA ASP A 166 -0.14 18.66 9.13
C ASP A 166 0.28 17.71 8.01
N TYR A 167 0.90 18.26 6.98
CA TYR A 167 1.53 17.49 5.90
C TYR A 167 2.87 18.10 5.50
N LEU A 168 3.76 17.26 4.98
CA LEU A 168 4.98 17.66 4.29
C LEU A 168 4.70 17.68 2.79
N ASP A 169 4.97 18.80 2.12
CA ASP A 169 4.77 18.94 0.67
C ASP A 169 6.09 18.68 -0.08
N ASN A 170 6.18 17.54 -0.76
CA ASN A 170 7.38 17.16 -1.50
C ASN A 170 7.62 18.07 -2.71
N LEU A 171 6.60 18.74 -3.24
CA LEU A 171 6.74 19.76 -4.29
C LEU A 171 7.33 21.07 -3.76
N LYS A 172 7.33 21.24 -2.43
CA LYS A 172 7.94 22.37 -1.71
C LYS A 172 9.13 21.92 -0.86
N ASN A 173 9.88 20.91 -1.33
CA ASN A 173 11.07 20.38 -0.64
C ASN A 173 10.79 19.86 0.79
N GLY A 174 9.58 19.32 1.03
CA GLY A 174 9.17 18.78 2.33
C GLY A 174 8.83 19.86 3.36
N GLU A 175 8.49 21.08 2.93
CA GLU A 175 7.97 22.11 3.82
C GLU A 175 6.66 21.66 4.47
N ARG A 176 6.47 22.02 5.74
CA ARG A 176 5.30 21.64 6.53
C ARG A 176 4.19 22.66 6.39
N PHE A 177 2.99 22.18 6.12
CA PHE A 177 1.75 22.95 6.07
C PHE A 177 0.66 22.23 6.87
N THR A 178 -0.48 22.89 7.06
CA THR A 178 -1.67 22.29 7.68
C THR A 178 -2.82 22.34 6.67
N GLU A 179 -3.47 21.20 6.44
CA GLU A 179 -4.60 21.11 5.50
C GLU A 179 -5.79 21.92 6.01
N GLN A 180 -6.37 22.74 5.14
CA GLN A 180 -7.48 23.63 5.50
C GLN A 180 -8.80 23.24 4.85
N GLU A 181 -8.75 22.40 3.81
CA GLU A 181 -9.94 21.96 3.10
C GLU A 181 -10.64 20.80 3.82
N ASP A 182 -11.96 20.69 3.62
CA ASP A 182 -12.80 19.63 4.20
C ASP A 182 -12.61 18.27 3.52
N ALA A 183 -11.89 18.22 2.40
CA ALA A 183 -11.46 17.01 1.71
C ALA A 183 -10.34 17.36 0.73
N ILE A 184 -9.48 16.38 0.41
CA ILE A 184 -8.43 16.58 -0.59
C ILE A 184 -9.02 16.39 -1.98
N THR A 185 -8.90 17.40 -2.83
CA THR A 185 -9.27 17.34 -4.25
C THR A 185 -8.05 17.56 -5.14
N PHE A 186 -8.19 17.30 -6.45
CA PHE A 186 -7.06 17.23 -7.38
C PHE A 186 -7.29 18.13 -8.60
N GLU A 187 -6.65 19.30 -8.59
CA GLU A 187 -6.62 20.24 -9.73
C GLU A 187 -5.20 20.43 -10.30
N SER A 188 -4.21 19.76 -9.68
CA SER A 188 -2.79 19.85 -10.06
C SER A 188 -2.01 18.65 -9.49
N GLU A 189 -0.68 18.65 -9.70
CA GLU A 189 0.23 17.65 -9.10
C GLU A 189 0.13 17.71 -7.57
N VAL A 190 0.00 16.53 -6.96
CA VAL A 190 -0.03 16.36 -5.50
C VAL A 190 1.04 15.35 -5.12
N ASP A 191 1.88 15.71 -4.17
CA ASP A 191 2.87 14.83 -3.55
C ASP A 191 3.03 15.23 -2.08
N LYS A 192 2.10 14.77 -1.25
CA LYS A 192 1.96 15.18 0.16
C LYS A 192 2.10 13.98 1.10
N VAL A 193 2.82 14.18 2.21
CA VAL A 193 2.90 13.22 3.32
C VAL A 193 2.12 13.79 4.51
N TYR A 194 0.91 13.30 4.74
CA TYR A 194 0.09 13.65 5.89
C TYR A 194 0.57 12.92 7.15
N LEU A 195 0.66 13.66 8.25
CA LEU A 195 1.31 13.25 9.48
C LEU A 195 0.28 12.84 10.54
N SER A 196 0.60 11.84 11.36
CA SER A 196 -0.24 11.43 12.50
C SER A 196 -1.71 11.22 12.14
N THR A 197 -1.93 10.61 10.97
CA THR A 197 -3.24 10.41 10.36
C THR A 197 -4.09 9.38 11.09
N PRO A 198 -5.44 9.50 11.04
CA PRO A 198 -6.35 8.48 11.55
C PRO A 198 -6.09 7.08 11.00
N THR A 199 -6.64 6.06 11.65
CA THR A 199 -6.53 4.68 11.19
C THR A 199 -7.40 4.36 9.97
N LYS A 200 -8.30 5.27 9.55
CA LYS A 200 -9.18 5.12 8.39
C LYS A 200 -9.07 6.35 7.49
N ILE A 201 -8.89 6.11 6.20
CA ILE A 201 -8.89 7.10 5.12
C ILE A 201 -9.92 6.64 4.08
N ALA A 202 -10.74 7.56 3.57
CA ALA A 202 -11.75 7.25 2.57
C ALA A 202 -11.41 7.92 1.23
N ILE A 203 -11.49 7.16 0.15
CA ILE A 203 -11.25 7.65 -1.22
C ILE A 203 -12.55 7.50 -1.98
N LEU A 204 -13.20 8.62 -2.28
CA LEU A 204 -14.52 8.65 -2.91
C LEU A 204 -14.37 8.88 -4.41
N ASP A 205 -14.91 7.95 -5.21
CA ASP A 205 -15.00 8.01 -6.67
C ASP A 205 -16.47 8.27 -7.01
N HIS A 206 -16.84 9.56 -7.13
CA HIS A 206 -18.23 10.00 -7.20
C HIS A 206 -18.94 9.44 -8.44
N GLU A 207 -18.28 9.42 -9.59
CA GLU A 207 -18.84 8.93 -10.84
C GLU A 207 -19.28 7.46 -10.73
N ARG A 208 -18.48 6.63 -10.06
CA ARG A 208 -18.80 5.20 -9.83
C ARG A 208 -19.60 4.93 -8.58
N LYS A 209 -19.92 5.95 -7.78
CA LYS A 209 -20.61 5.81 -6.48
C LYS A 209 -19.94 4.74 -5.61
N ARG A 210 -18.61 4.79 -5.56
CA ARG A 210 -17.77 3.82 -4.86
C ARG A 210 -16.80 4.54 -3.95
N THR A 211 -16.64 4.01 -2.74
CA THR A 211 -15.63 4.47 -1.79
C THR A 211 -14.64 3.34 -1.54
N PHE A 212 -13.35 3.63 -1.63
CA PHE A 212 -12.33 2.76 -1.03
C PHE A 212 -12.11 3.19 0.41
N GLU A 213 -12.27 2.26 1.35
CA GLU A 213 -11.82 2.45 2.72
C GLU A 213 -10.43 1.85 2.87
N LEU A 214 -9.44 2.70 3.14
CA LEU A 214 -8.10 2.27 3.56
C LEU A 214 -8.03 2.33 5.08
N ARG A 215 -7.73 1.19 5.71
CA ARG A 215 -7.51 1.08 7.15
C ARG A 215 -6.07 0.71 7.41
N LYS A 216 -5.45 1.34 8.40
CA LYS A 216 -4.04 1.14 8.73
C LYS A 216 -3.79 0.99 10.22
N ASP A 217 -2.79 0.17 10.55
CA ASP A 217 -2.31 -0.08 11.91
C ASP A 217 -0.79 -0.21 11.91
N GLY A 218 -0.12 0.35 12.93
CA GLY A 218 1.34 0.46 12.98
C GLY A 218 1.97 1.42 11.96
N LEU A 219 1.14 2.22 11.27
CA LEU A 219 1.51 3.15 10.20
C LEU A 219 0.87 4.52 10.51
N PRO A 220 1.60 5.46 11.12
CA PRO A 220 1.04 6.73 11.59
C PRO A 220 0.74 7.71 10.46
N ASP A 221 1.43 7.62 9.33
CA ASP A 221 1.39 8.63 8.27
C ASP A 221 0.61 8.12 7.06
N ALA A 222 0.29 9.03 6.13
CA ALA A 222 -0.24 8.67 4.83
C ALA A 222 0.37 9.52 3.72
N VAL A 223 0.66 8.91 2.58
CA VAL A 223 1.10 9.65 1.38
C VAL A 223 -0.07 9.75 0.42
N VAL A 224 -0.28 10.92 -0.17
CA VAL A 224 -1.23 11.15 -1.27
C VAL A 224 -0.45 11.65 -2.46
N TRP A 225 -0.55 10.93 -3.58
CA TRP A 225 0.22 11.24 -4.78
C TRP A 225 -0.60 11.10 -6.08
N ASN A 226 -0.54 12.13 -6.90
CA ASN A 226 -0.93 12.10 -8.30
C ASN A 226 0.07 12.96 -9.12
N PRO A 227 0.69 12.43 -10.18
CA PRO A 227 1.73 13.12 -10.92
C PRO A 227 1.21 14.30 -11.75
N TRP A 228 -0.08 14.30 -12.08
CA TRP A 228 -0.65 15.23 -13.05
C TRP A 228 0.05 15.18 -14.43
N ASP A 229 -0.35 16.09 -15.32
CA ASP A 229 0.02 16.07 -16.74
C ASP A 229 1.54 16.10 -17.00
N LYS A 230 2.24 17.06 -16.41
CA LYS A 230 3.67 17.30 -16.74
C LYS A 230 4.57 16.18 -16.23
N LYS A 231 4.36 15.72 -15.00
CA LYS A 231 5.15 14.63 -14.41
C LYS A 231 4.85 13.31 -15.11
N ALA A 232 3.58 13.01 -15.40
CA ALA A 232 3.19 11.79 -16.12
C ALA A 232 3.93 11.66 -17.46
N LYS A 233 3.94 12.72 -18.28
CA LYS A 233 4.66 12.77 -19.57
C LYS A 233 6.18 12.62 -19.45
N SER A 234 6.74 12.88 -18.28
CA SER A 234 8.19 12.74 -18.02
C SER A 234 8.59 11.33 -17.57
N MET A 235 7.64 10.50 -17.16
CA MET A 235 7.87 9.16 -16.65
C MET A 235 7.87 8.15 -17.80
N ALA A 236 9.02 7.55 -18.07
CA ALA A 236 9.20 6.65 -19.22
C ALA A 236 8.36 5.35 -19.13
N ASP A 237 7.96 4.96 -17.93
CA ASP A 237 7.18 3.77 -17.61
C ASP A 237 5.70 4.05 -17.30
N PHE A 238 5.24 5.29 -17.52
CA PHE A 238 3.88 5.75 -17.22
C PHE A 238 3.24 6.38 -18.46
N GLY A 239 1.96 6.12 -18.70
CA GLY A 239 1.25 6.69 -19.85
C GLY A 239 0.89 8.17 -19.65
N ASP A 240 0.99 8.98 -20.70
CA ASP A 240 0.75 10.44 -20.65
C ASP A 240 -0.56 10.84 -19.96
N ASN A 241 -1.63 10.06 -20.14
CA ASN A 241 -2.95 10.32 -19.58
C ASN A 241 -3.33 9.36 -18.43
N GLU A 242 -2.43 8.48 -17.98
CA GLU A 242 -2.74 7.51 -16.93
C GLU A 242 -3.03 8.18 -15.58
N TYR A 243 -2.51 9.38 -15.35
CA TYR A 243 -2.76 10.16 -14.13
C TYR A 243 -4.25 10.49 -13.94
N MET A 244 -5.04 10.55 -15.02
CA MET A 244 -6.47 10.85 -14.97
C MET A 244 -7.28 9.73 -14.32
N HIS A 245 -6.74 8.51 -14.30
CA HIS A 245 -7.45 7.30 -13.86
C HIS A 245 -6.81 6.62 -12.65
N MET A 246 -5.92 7.32 -11.95
CA MET A 246 -5.20 6.78 -10.80
C MET A 246 -5.10 7.78 -9.65
N LEU A 247 -5.13 7.27 -8.43
CA LEU A 247 -4.72 8.00 -7.23
C LEU A 247 -3.87 7.09 -6.36
N CYS A 248 -2.70 7.57 -5.91
CA CYS A 248 -1.89 6.83 -4.94
C CYS A 248 -2.26 7.32 -3.54
N VAL A 249 -2.66 6.41 -2.66
CA VAL A 249 -2.84 6.67 -1.23
C VAL A 249 -2.13 5.57 -0.45
N GLU A 250 -1.13 5.93 0.34
CA GLU A 250 -0.23 4.98 0.96
C GLU A 250 -0.41 5.00 2.47
N ALA A 251 -0.61 3.84 3.11
CA ALA A 251 -0.41 3.74 4.55
C ALA A 251 1.10 3.72 4.84
N ALA A 252 1.58 4.64 5.67
CA ALA A 252 3.01 4.90 5.75
C ALA A 252 3.53 5.19 7.18
N CYS A 253 4.84 5.13 7.32
CA CYS A 253 5.63 5.55 8.47
C CYS A 253 6.86 6.27 7.92
N VAL A 254 6.75 7.59 7.84
CA VAL A 254 7.62 8.47 7.05
C VAL A 254 8.11 9.66 7.86
N GLU A 255 7.43 10.16 8.88
CA GLU A 255 7.99 11.25 9.69
C GLU A 255 8.98 10.71 10.73
N GLU A 256 8.50 9.81 11.56
CA GLU A 256 9.30 9.18 12.61
C GLU A 256 9.73 7.78 12.16
N PRO A 257 11.04 7.53 11.91
CA PRO A 257 11.48 6.24 11.45
C PRO A 257 11.45 5.18 12.56
N ILE A 258 11.22 3.94 12.15
CA ILE A 258 11.19 2.78 13.05
C ILE A 258 12.63 2.34 13.31
N THR A 259 13.00 2.15 14.57
CA THR A 259 14.30 1.59 14.96
C THR A 259 14.10 0.26 15.68
N LEU A 260 14.77 -0.79 15.21
CA LEU A 260 14.71 -2.12 15.80
C LEU A 260 16.07 -2.53 16.35
N LYS A 261 16.12 -2.88 17.63
CA LYS A 261 17.26 -3.59 18.24
C LYS A 261 17.30 -5.05 17.76
N PRO A 262 18.44 -5.73 17.88
CA PRO A 262 18.54 -7.15 17.55
C PRO A 262 17.44 -7.98 18.24
N GLY A 263 16.74 -8.78 17.44
CA GLY A 263 15.64 -9.64 17.90
C GLY A 263 14.27 -8.96 17.94
N GLU A 264 14.18 -7.62 17.95
CA GLU A 264 12.92 -6.87 17.89
C GLU A 264 12.26 -6.98 16.52
N GLU A 265 10.94 -6.84 16.51
CA GLU A 265 10.10 -6.93 15.32
C GLU A 265 9.10 -5.76 15.30
N TRP A 266 8.95 -5.15 14.14
CA TRP A 266 7.89 -4.20 13.84
C TRP A 266 6.80 -4.88 13.00
N LYS A 267 5.55 -4.45 13.18
CA LYS A 267 4.40 -4.90 12.41
C LYS A 267 3.62 -3.70 11.88
N GLY A 268 3.29 -3.73 10.60
CA GLY A 268 2.39 -2.76 9.95
C GLY A 268 1.33 -3.46 9.12
N ARG A 269 0.09 -2.98 9.21
CA ARG A 269 -1.06 -3.57 8.51
C ARG A 269 -1.79 -2.51 7.70
N GLN A 270 -2.20 -2.90 6.49
CA GLN A 270 -3.13 -2.15 5.66
C GLN A 270 -4.29 -3.08 5.29
N GLU A 271 -5.50 -2.53 5.27
CA GLU A 271 -6.70 -3.19 4.79
C GLU A 271 -7.42 -2.25 3.82
N ILE A 272 -7.85 -2.77 2.69
CA ILE A 272 -8.56 -2.03 1.65
C ILE A 272 -9.88 -2.72 1.38
N SER A 273 -10.96 -1.96 1.50
CA SER A 273 -12.32 -2.38 1.21
C SER A 273 -12.92 -1.48 0.13
N ALA A 274 -13.70 -2.03 -0.79
CA ALA A 274 -14.51 -1.25 -1.71
C ALA A 274 -15.97 -1.33 -1.29
N VAL A 275 -16.55 -0.21 -0.88
CA VAL A 275 -17.94 -0.12 -0.43
C VAL A 275 -18.75 0.79 -1.37
N PRO A 276 -20.06 0.56 -1.53
CA PRO A 276 -20.93 1.53 -2.19
C PRO A 276 -20.86 2.88 -1.46
N SER A 277 -20.74 3.97 -2.20
CA SER A 277 -20.86 5.29 -1.61
C SER A 277 -22.32 5.52 -1.23
N SER A 278 -22.64 5.46 0.06
CA SER A 278 -23.86 6.07 0.58
C SER A 278 -23.70 7.58 0.42
N TYR A 279 -24.47 8.20 -0.47
CA TYR A 279 -24.45 9.65 -0.68
C TYR A 279 -24.67 10.44 0.64
N CYS A 280 -23.90 11.53 0.78
CA CYS A 280 -24.03 12.70 1.68
C CYS A 280 -23.84 12.55 3.21
N SER A 281 -22.68 13.04 3.67
CA SER A 281 -22.50 14.06 4.74
C SER A 281 -23.20 13.99 6.11
N GLU A 282 -23.95 12.96 6.52
CA GLU A 282 -24.60 12.94 7.85
C GLU A 282 -24.65 11.60 8.59
N GLN A 283 -23.81 10.61 8.24
CA GLN A 283 -23.75 9.36 9.01
C GLN A 283 -22.34 9.01 9.49
N LEU A 284 -21.77 9.92 10.27
CA LEU A 284 -20.92 9.55 11.39
C LEU A 284 -21.77 9.63 12.67
N ASP A 285 -22.29 8.47 13.08
CA ASP A 285 -22.72 8.06 14.43
C ASP A 285 -24.15 7.47 14.54
N PRO A 286 -24.30 6.13 14.37
CA PRO A 286 -25.56 5.43 14.65
C PRO A 286 -26.00 5.45 16.13
N LEU A 287 -25.15 5.88 17.06
CA LEU A 287 -25.44 5.87 18.50
C LEU A 287 -26.06 7.17 19.04
N ARG A 288 -26.18 8.23 18.22
CA ARG A 288 -26.79 9.50 18.65
C ARG A 288 -28.29 9.65 18.43
N LEU A 289 -28.95 8.73 17.69
CA LEU A 289 -30.40 8.80 17.44
C LEU A 289 -31.26 8.01 18.44
N LEU A 290 -30.66 7.29 19.40
CA LEU A 290 -31.40 6.50 20.40
C LEU A 290 -31.58 7.21 21.76
N LEU A 291 -31.17 8.47 21.90
CA LEU A 291 -31.29 9.24 23.15
C LEU A 291 -32.16 10.50 23.05
N ARG A 292 -32.92 10.67 21.97
CA ARG A 292 -33.97 11.68 21.87
C ARG A 292 -35.22 11.10 21.20
N GLY A 293 -35.98 10.36 22.00
CA GLY A 293 -37.33 9.88 21.72
C GLY A 293 -38.00 9.56 23.04
#